data_AF-A0A356S5H8-F1
#
_entry.id   AF-A0A356S5H8-F1
#
_cell.length_a   1.000
_cell.length_b   1.000
_cell.length_c   1.000
_cell.angle_alpha   90.00
_cell.angle_beta   90.00
_cell.angle_gamma   90.00
#
_symmetry.space_group_name_H-M   'P 1'
#
loop_
_entity.id
_entity.type
_entity.pdbx_description
1 polymer ?
#
loop_
_entity_poly.entity_id
_entity_poly.type
_entity_poly.pdbx_seq_one_letter_code
_entity_poly.pdbx_strand_id
1 'polypeptide(L)'
;ALKPGGVLAILDHEGTEGADNATLHRIAFEDAVKAALSAGFVLVGASDLLENPEDDHTLGPFDPSLERRTDRFVLKLAKPE
;
A
#
# COMPACT_ATOMS: atom_id res chain seq x y z
N ALA A 1 0.84 -15.24 13.32
CA ALA A 1 1.04 -13.79 13.56
C ALA A 1 2.52 -13.51 13.83
N LEU A 2 2.99 -12.28 13.58
CA LEU A 2 4.39 -11.89 13.81
C LEU A 2 4.76 -11.95 15.30
N LYS A 3 6.02 -12.28 15.60
CA LYS A 3 6.59 -12.17 16.95
C LYS A 3 6.82 -10.69 17.31
N PRO A 4 6.84 -10.32 18.60
CA PRO A 4 7.30 -8.99 19.01
C PRO A 4 8.66 -8.63 18.41
N GLY A 5 8.85 -7.35 18.06
CA GLY A 5 10.02 -6.86 17.32
C GLY A 5 10.04 -7.24 15.82
N GLY A 6 9.05 -8.01 15.34
CA GLY A 6 8.95 -8.41 13.94
C GLY A 6 8.62 -7.26 13.00
N VAL A 7 9.17 -7.30 11.78
CA VAL A 7 8.89 -6.33 10.72
C VAL A 7 7.81 -6.86 9.78
N LEU A 8 6.84 -6.00 9.46
CA LEU A 8 5.89 -6.18 8.36
C LEU A 8 6.23 -5.18 7.26
N ALA A 9 6.54 -5.65 6.06
CA ALA A 9 6.64 -4.82 4.88
C ALA A 9 5.38 -4.98 4.03
N ILE A 10 4.77 -3.88 3.61
CA ILE A 10 3.60 -3.86 2.73
C ILE A 10 4.00 -3.17 1.44
N LEU A 11 3.76 -3.84 0.31
CA LEU A 11 3.78 -3.25 -1.02
C LEU A 11 2.41 -3.46 -1.61
N ASP A 12 1.77 -2.39 -2.06
CA ASP A 12 0.46 -2.45 -2.67
C ASP A 12 0.29 -1.35 -3.74
N HIS A 13 -0.75 -1.49 -4.55
CA HIS A 13 -1.08 -0.54 -5.61
C HIS A 13 -1.77 0.70 -5.04
N GLU A 14 -1.19 1.87 -5.30
CA GLU A 14 -1.72 3.14 -4.80
C GLU A 14 -3.14 3.36 -5.35
N GLY A 15 -4.06 3.66 -4.45
CA GLY A 15 -5.44 3.95 -4.76
C GLY A 15 -5.70 5.44 -4.86
N THR A 16 -6.98 5.80 -4.90
CA THR A 16 -7.41 7.19 -4.67
C THR A 16 -8.26 7.24 -3.42
N GLU A 17 -8.00 8.19 -2.51
CA GLU A 17 -8.80 8.34 -1.29
C GLU A 17 -10.30 8.48 -1.64
N GLY A 18 -11.14 7.66 -1.01
CA GLY A 18 -12.59 7.66 -1.23
C GLY A 18 -13.09 6.99 -2.52
N ALA A 19 -12.21 6.49 -3.40
CA ALA A 19 -12.60 5.70 -4.56
C ALA A 19 -12.99 4.25 -4.18
N ASP A 20 -13.63 3.53 -5.11
CA ASP A 20 -13.92 2.09 -4.96
C ASP A 20 -12.66 1.24 -5.20
N ASN A 21 -11.66 1.44 -4.34
CA ASN A 21 -10.37 0.76 -4.41
C ASN A 21 -10.50 -0.77 -4.24
N ALA A 22 -11.53 -1.23 -3.54
CA ALA A 22 -11.80 -2.65 -3.35
C ALA A 22 -12.09 -3.36 -4.68
N THR A 23 -12.95 -2.78 -5.53
CA THR A 23 -13.21 -3.31 -6.87
C THR A 23 -11.98 -3.19 -7.77
N LEU A 24 -11.18 -2.13 -7.62
CA LEU A 24 -9.99 -1.88 -8.43
C LEU A 24 -8.75 -2.70 -8.02
N HIS A 25 -8.79 -3.43 -6.90
CA HIS A 25 -7.60 -4.08 -6.31
C HIS A 25 -6.46 -3.07 -6.04
N ARG A 26 -6.83 -1.94 -5.43
CA ARG A 26 -5.94 -0.87 -4.99
C ARG A 26 -6.21 -0.56 -3.51
N ILE A 27 -5.40 0.30 -2.92
CA ILE A 27 -5.64 0.86 -1.58
C ILE A 27 -4.97 2.24 -1.46
N ALA A 28 -5.67 3.21 -0.90
CA ALA A 28 -5.06 4.51 -0.61
C ALA A 28 -4.00 4.37 0.50
N PHE A 29 -2.85 5.01 0.34
CA PHE A 29 -1.74 4.98 1.30
C PHE A 29 -2.21 5.20 2.74
N GLU A 30 -3.04 6.22 2.98
CA GLU A 30 -3.52 6.60 4.29
C GLU A 30 -4.37 5.50 4.93
N ASP A 31 -5.16 4.78 4.13
CA ASP A 31 -6.01 3.70 4.62
C ASP A 31 -5.18 2.47 4.96
N ALA A 32 -4.14 2.15 4.19
CA ALA A 32 -3.17 1.11 4.52
C ALA A 32 -2.45 1.43 5.85
N VAL A 33 -2.01 2.67 6.04
CA VAL A 33 -1.37 3.13 7.28
C VAL A 33 -2.35 3.06 8.45
N LYS A 34 -3.55 3.63 8.33
CA LYS A 34 -4.58 3.61 9.39
C LYS A 34 -4.93 2.18 9.80
N ALA A 35 -5.09 1.28 8.85
CA ALA A 35 -5.39 -0.13 9.11
C ALA A 35 -4.25 -0.81 9.88
N ALA A 36 -3.01 -0.61 9.47
CA ALA A 36 -1.85 -1.20 10.13
C ALA A 36 -1.65 -0.68 11.56
N LEU A 37 -1.82 0.63 11.78
CA LEU A 37 -1.77 1.23 13.11
C LEU A 37 -2.90 0.70 14.01
N SER A 38 -4.11 0.60 13.47
CA SER A 38 -5.28 0.03 14.19
C SER A 38 -5.09 -1.45 14.54
N ALA A 39 -4.29 -2.18 13.75
CA ALA A 39 -3.89 -3.56 14.04
C ALA A 39 -2.76 -3.68 15.08
N GLY A 40 -2.29 -2.56 15.65
CA GLY A 40 -1.26 -2.54 16.70
C GLY A 40 0.17 -2.55 16.18
N PHE A 41 0.39 -2.28 14.90
CA PHE A 41 1.73 -2.02 14.36
C PHE A 41 2.10 -0.55 14.52
N VAL A 42 3.39 -0.26 14.38
CA VAL A 42 3.91 1.10 14.33
C VAL A 42 4.55 1.33 12.97
N LEU A 43 4.22 2.46 12.32
CA LEU A 43 4.86 2.87 11.09
C LEU A 43 6.31 3.29 11.38
N VAL A 44 7.26 2.58 10.79
CA VAL A 44 8.71 2.84 10.93
C VAL A 44 9.19 3.74 9.80
N GLY A 45 8.60 3.61 8.61
CA GLY A 45 8.89 4.45 7.47
C GLY A 45 8.11 4.02 6.23
N ALA A 46 8.16 4.87 5.21
CA ALA A 46 7.65 4.60 3.88
C ALA A 46 8.74 4.89 2.84
N SER A 47 8.57 4.38 1.63
CA SER A 47 9.49 4.59 0.51
C SER A 47 8.72 4.85 -0.78
N ASP A 48 9.24 5.77 -1.57
CA ASP A 48 8.79 6.24 -2.89
C ASP A 48 9.46 5.47 -4.06
N LEU A 49 10.34 4.51 -3.76
CA LEU A 49 11.08 3.72 -4.77
C LEU A 49 10.23 3.13 -5.92
N LEU A 50 8.93 2.88 -5.70
CA LEU A 50 8.02 2.31 -6.70
C LEU A 50 6.92 3.29 -7.14
N GLU A 51 7.07 4.57 -6.81
CA GLU A 51 6.14 5.61 -7.24
C GLU A 51 6.12 5.70 -8.77
N ASN A 52 4.92 5.78 -9.35
CA ASN A 52 4.74 6.00 -10.78
C ASN A 52 3.65 7.06 -11.04
N PRO A 53 4.03 8.34 -11.27
CA PRO A 53 3.06 9.41 -11.50
C PRO A 53 2.31 9.29 -12.85
N GLU A 54 2.70 8.35 -13.72
CA GLU A 54 2.01 8.08 -14.99
C GLU A 54 0.92 7.00 -14.87
N ASP A 55 0.74 6.36 -13.70
CA ASP A 55 -0.29 5.33 -13.52
C ASP A 55 -1.71 5.93 -13.49
N ASP A 56 -2.64 5.25 -14.15
CA ASP A 56 -4.06 5.60 -14.12
C ASP A 56 -4.73 4.86 -12.96
N HIS A 57 -4.96 5.58 -11.85
CA HIS A 57 -5.55 5.02 -10.63
C HIS A 57 -7.03 4.63 -10.79
N THR A 58 -7.64 4.87 -11.96
CA THR A 58 -9.00 4.41 -12.27
C THR A 58 -9.04 2.99 -12.83
N LEU A 59 -7.89 2.42 -13.18
CA LEU A 59 -7.75 1.06 -13.70
C LEU A 59 -7.18 0.12 -12.64
N GLY A 60 -7.63 -1.14 -12.64
CA GLY A 60 -7.02 -2.15 -11.77
C GLY A 60 -5.61 -2.56 -12.26
N PRO A 61 -4.73 -3.05 -11.37
CA PRO A 61 -3.32 -3.31 -11.70
C PRO A 61 -3.10 -4.44 -12.72
N PHE A 62 -4.14 -5.21 -13.02
CA PHE A 62 -4.14 -6.26 -14.03
C PHE A 62 -4.65 -5.80 -15.39
N ASP A 63 -5.05 -4.52 -15.53
CA ASP A 63 -5.43 -3.97 -16.82
C ASP A 63 -4.24 -4.07 -17.79
N PRO A 64 -4.43 -4.65 -18.98
CA PRO A 64 -3.33 -4.87 -19.92
C PRO A 64 -2.67 -3.58 -20.39
N SER A 65 -3.38 -2.45 -20.39
CA SER A 65 -2.85 -1.15 -20.81
C SER A 65 -1.77 -0.60 -19.87
N LEU A 66 -1.76 -1.03 -18.59
CA LEU A 66 -0.78 -0.59 -17.61
C LEU A 66 0.56 -1.32 -17.74
N GLU A 67 0.61 -2.46 -18.43
CA GLU A 67 1.84 -3.26 -18.64
C GLU A 67 2.60 -3.59 -17.33
N ARG A 68 1.88 -3.70 -16.20
CA ARG A 68 2.42 -3.86 -14.84
C ARG A 68 3.24 -2.67 -14.32
N ARG A 69 3.15 -1.49 -14.95
CA ARG A 69 3.75 -0.21 -14.52
C ARG A 69 2.76 0.56 -13.66
N THR A 70 2.42 0.00 -12.52
CA THR A 70 1.48 0.62 -11.56
C THR A 70 2.23 1.42 -10.52
N ASP A 71 1.58 2.46 -10.02
CA ASP A 71 2.01 3.22 -8.86
C ASP A 71 1.86 2.36 -7.61
N ARG A 72 2.91 2.29 -6.80
CA ARG A 72 2.95 1.46 -5.61
C ARG A 72 3.73 2.13 -4.52
N PHE A 73 3.20 2.04 -3.31
CA PHE A 73 3.89 2.47 -2.12
C PHE A 73 4.54 1.29 -1.40
N VAL A 74 5.54 1.59 -0.58
CA VAL A 74 6.19 0.63 0.32
C VAL A 74 6.05 1.14 1.74
N LEU A 75 5.46 0.34 2.64
CA LEU A 75 5.46 0.59 4.08
C LEU A 75 6.39 -0.37 4.80
N LYS A 76 7.14 0.16 5.77
CA LYS A 76 7.83 -0.63 6.78
C LYS A 76 7.16 -0.40 8.13
N LEU A 77 6.65 -1.46 8.71
CA LEU A 77 5.95 -1.47 9.99
C LEU A 77 6.67 -2.40 10.96
N ALA A 78 6.62 -2.07 12.26
CA ALA A 78 7.12 -2.94 13.32
C ALA A 78 5.99 -3.37 14.23
N LYS A 79 6.00 -4.64 14.63
CA LYS A 79 5.22 -5.11 15.78
C LYS A 79 5.98 -4.69 17.04
N PRO A 80 5.34 -3.96 17.98
CA PRO A 80 5.95 -3.64 19.28
C PRO A 80 6.46 -4.87 20.04
N GLU A 81 7.39 -4.65 20.97
CA GLU A 81 7.85 -5.64 21.95
C GLU A 81 6.72 -6.15 22.87
#